data_AF-A0A252D3T6-F1
#
_entry.id   AF-A0A252D3T6-F1
#
_cell.length_a   1.000
_cell.length_b   1.000
_cell.length_c   1.000
_cell.angle_alpha   90.00
_cell.angle_beta   90.00
_cell.angle_gamma   90.00
#
_symmetry.space_group_name_H-M   'P 1'
#
loop_
_entity.id
_entity.type
_entity.pdbx_description
1 polymer ?
#
loop_
_entity_poly.entity_id
_entity_poly.type
_entity_poly.pdbx_seq_one_letter_code
_entity_poly.pdbx_strand_id
1 'polypeptide(L)'
;MVSTINKATKVDYSARDGKGKVAFYVLLWKRQGISLEIFDNYWRDVHGPVCARLPGQYQYWQFHVAHNEGGLWPEIAGLDYRWDAEDNFDGIAELTFESESDRNTWFKASAILMDDEHNLFRKAIGYNTNPGNSITYVDRIPTGDPNGEVGAIKFHVLVKKANGVSTQAFRRYLTETFAPKVSSSDAVLKLRLHLFEEVDNSRPDAAGVSHYEPEAKQYHAAYEIAFANHLEREKFFASSEYAAATQDAAKYIKQIQPFPERTAYTFVYNSQMTLAGQRSSSVAELITEIGAVNQLKEDIESLMLNYNLFTPQTNGHASAQATQSKPKPAKKRTNYYEGLSADYSRPGLVSSYVAKKLIEDAERIVAMKEPRLPEIGPNYTLEQIERENRDWWPTHCEALRQGRGDILTGEYRDDLVYLCQDGPYQGLEQQKEREKHWWALIAQPGVTMCWPIVMFYGEHTYFEWKCVDDETNETLAKGNVTWVRRGHRGACYLKTEQLTFYRDVYAPNELIQLITTA
;
A
#
# COMPACT_ATOMS: atom_id res chain seq x y z
N MET A 1 -2.56 -6.82 35.09
CA MET A 1 -2.62 -5.36 34.87
C MET A 1 -4.03 -4.81 35.14
N VAL A 2 -4.57 -4.93 36.36
CA VAL A 2 -5.98 -4.53 36.68
C VAL A 2 -6.05 -3.14 37.36
N SER A 3 -4.91 -2.48 37.59
CA SER A 3 -4.84 -1.31 38.50
C SER A 3 -4.94 0.07 37.81
N THR A 4 -4.69 0.18 36.51
CA THR A 4 -4.47 1.50 35.89
C THR A 4 -5.73 2.19 35.36
N ILE A 5 -6.86 1.47 35.23
CA ILE A 5 -8.09 2.05 34.64
C ILE A 5 -8.89 2.88 35.66
N ASN A 6 -8.66 2.73 36.97
CA ASN A 6 -9.41 3.45 38.01
C ASN A 6 -9.05 4.95 38.16
N LYS A 7 -8.12 5.47 37.36
CA LYS A 7 -7.78 6.90 37.30
C LYS A 7 -7.51 7.42 35.88
N ALA A 8 -8.02 6.72 34.85
CA ALA A 8 -7.98 7.24 33.49
C ALA A 8 -8.96 8.42 33.37
N THR A 9 -8.38 9.61 33.44
CA THR A 9 -8.92 10.90 33.01
C THR A 9 -9.98 10.80 31.91
N LYS A 10 -11.03 11.64 32.03
CA LYS A 10 -12.11 11.92 31.04
C LYS A 10 -11.62 12.42 29.65
N VAL A 11 -10.40 12.11 29.24
CA VAL A 11 -9.88 12.52 27.94
C VAL A 11 -10.62 11.73 26.88
N ASP A 12 -11.23 12.45 25.96
CA ASP A 12 -11.85 11.90 24.78
C ASP A 12 -10.86 11.97 23.61
N TYR A 13 -10.47 10.79 23.12
CA TYR A 13 -9.57 10.58 22.01
C TYR A 13 -10.31 10.42 20.67
N SER A 14 -11.64 10.59 20.64
CA SER A 14 -12.48 10.42 19.45
C SER A 14 -11.99 11.19 18.22
N ALA A 15 -11.38 12.36 18.43
CA ALA A 15 -10.81 13.19 17.38
C ALA A 15 -9.72 12.50 16.54
N ARG A 16 -9.07 11.45 17.05
CA ARG A 16 -8.00 10.71 16.32
C ARG A 16 -8.50 10.03 15.05
N ASP A 17 -9.77 9.61 15.04
CA ASP A 17 -10.41 8.96 13.91
C ASP A 17 -11.00 9.97 12.91
N GLY A 18 -11.03 11.26 13.26
CA GLY A 18 -11.79 12.29 12.53
C GLY A 18 -11.29 12.58 11.10
N LYS A 19 -10.08 12.15 10.74
CA LYS A 19 -9.56 12.23 9.37
C LYS A 19 -10.10 11.12 8.46
N GLY A 20 -10.41 9.94 9.00
CA GLY A 20 -11.05 8.86 8.24
C GLY A 20 -12.47 9.27 7.85
N LYS A 21 -12.68 9.69 6.60
CA LYS A 21 -13.97 10.20 6.11
C LYS A 21 -14.89 9.09 5.65
N VAL A 22 -14.34 8.02 5.10
CA VAL A 22 -15.09 6.84 4.65
C VAL A 22 -14.46 5.57 5.21
N ALA A 23 -15.28 4.55 5.41
CA ALA A 23 -14.88 3.24 5.90
C ALA A 23 -15.30 2.14 4.93
N PHE A 24 -14.50 1.08 4.91
CA PHE A 24 -14.83 -0.22 4.32
C PHE A 24 -14.78 -1.25 5.46
N TYR A 25 -15.94 -1.79 5.81
CA TYR A 25 -16.16 -2.66 6.97
C TYR A 25 -16.54 -4.05 6.47
N VAL A 26 -15.69 -5.05 6.70
CA VAL A 26 -15.82 -6.38 6.10
C VAL A 26 -16.05 -7.42 7.16
N LEU A 27 -17.17 -8.13 7.07
CA LEU A 27 -17.47 -9.29 7.91
C LEU A 27 -16.83 -10.54 7.30
N LEU A 28 -16.13 -11.32 8.11
CA LEU A 28 -15.27 -12.40 7.63
C LEU A 28 -15.62 -13.73 8.32
N TRP A 29 -16.03 -14.71 7.52
CA TRP A 29 -16.32 -16.05 7.98
C TRP A 29 -15.12 -16.94 7.74
N LYS A 30 -14.66 -17.59 8.81
CA LYS A 30 -13.59 -18.57 8.75
C LYS A 30 -13.93 -19.69 7.78
N ARG A 31 -12.92 -20.10 7.01
CA ARG A 31 -12.97 -21.27 6.12
C ARG A 31 -13.33 -22.54 6.91
N GLN A 32 -14.12 -23.40 6.28
CA GLN A 32 -14.39 -24.72 6.84
C GLN A 32 -13.14 -25.61 6.71
N GLY A 33 -12.88 -26.43 7.74
CA GLY A 33 -11.73 -27.35 7.75
C GLY A 33 -10.45 -26.81 8.40
N ILE A 34 -10.42 -25.54 8.84
CA ILE A 34 -9.31 -24.99 9.65
C ILE A 34 -9.77 -24.68 11.09
N SER A 35 -8.85 -24.76 12.06
CA SER A 35 -9.12 -24.35 13.43
C SER A 35 -9.26 -22.82 13.54
N LEU A 36 -9.90 -22.34 14.60
CA LEU A 36 -9.96 -20.90 14.89
C LEU A 36 -8.58 -20.30 15.10
N GLU A 37 -7.67 -21.04 15.74
CA GLU A 37 -6.27 -20.62 15.94
C GLU A 37 -5.53 -20.44 14.61
N ILE A 38 -5.67 -21.36 13.65
CA ILE A 38 -5.04 -21.22 12.33
C ILE A 38 -5.61 -20.00 11.61
N PHE A 39 -6.92 -19.78 11.67
CA PHE A 39 -7.56 -18.59 11.11
C PHE A 39 -6.99 -17.32 11.74
N ASP A 40 -6.95 -17.25 13.07
CA ASP A 40 -6.50 -16.08 13.80
C ASP A 40 -5.04 -15.75 13.48
N ASN A 41 -4.17 -16.76 13.51
CA ASN A 41 -2.74 -16.61 13.26
C ASN A 41 -2.48 -16.25 11.79
N TYR A 42 -3.08 -16.97 10.83
CA TYR A 42 -2.87 -16.68 9.41
C TYR A 42 -3.36 -15.28 9.05
N TRP A 43 -4.50 -14.86 9.58
CA TRP A 43 -5.06 -13.56 9.26
C TRP A 43 -4.18 -12.41 9.79
N ARG A 44 -3.73 -12.48 11.05
CA ARG A 44 -2.93 -11.40 11.65
C ARG A 44 -1.45 -11.45 11.26
N ASP A 45 -0.92 -12.61 10.89
CA ASP A 45 0.51 -12.77 10.64
C ASP A 45 0.90 -12.88 9.16
N VAL A 46 -0.04 -13.28 8.29
CA VAL A 46 0.22 -13.47 6.85
C VAL A 46 -0.61 -12.49 6.02
N HIS A 47 -1.95 -12.59 6.11
CA HIS A 47 -2.85 -11.80 5.26
C HIS A 47 -2.84 -10.30 5.60
N GLY A 48 -2.86 -9.96 6.89
CA GLY A 48 -2.88 -8.58 7.39
C GLY A 48 -1.71 -7.72 6.90
N PRO A 49 -0.45 -8.18 7.04
CA PRO A 49 0.70 -7.47 6.50
C PRO A 49 0.64 -7.24 4.98
N VAL A 50 0.06 -8.17 4.19
CA VAL A 50 -0.12 -7.97 2.75
C VAL A 50 -1.11 -6.84 2.49
N CYS A 51 -2.27 -6.85 3.16
CA CYS A 51 -3.26 -5.77 3.07
C CYS A 51 -2.69 -4.41 3.50
N ALA A 52 -1.85 -4.37 4.54
CA ALA A 52 -1.24 -3.15 5.06
C ALA A 52 -0.34 -2.41 4.03
N ARG A 53 0.20 -3.14 3.04
CA ARG A 53 1.07 -2.58 1.99
C ARG A 53 0.29 -1.92 0.84
N LEU A 54 -1.03 -2.09 0.80
CA LEU A 54 -1.86 -1.50 -0.24
C LEU A 54 -2.02 0.01 -0.02
N PRO A 55 -2.04 0.82 -1.10
CA PRO A 55 -2.11 2.28 -1.00
C PRO A 55 -3.47 2.79 -0.51
N GLY A 56 -3.49 4.00 0.03
CA GLY A 56 -4.70 4.80 0.32
C GLY A 56 -5.27 4.68 1.73
N GLN A 57 -4.88 3.66 2.51
CA GLN A 57 -5.41 3.43 3.85
C GLN A 57 -4.99 4.55 4.83
N TYR A 58 -5.94 5.10 5.58
CA TYR A 58 -5.67 5.96 6.75
C TYR A 58 -5.49 5.11 8.01
N GLN A 59 -6.41 4.16 8.24
CA GLN A 59 -6.30 3.16 9.30
C GLN A 59 -6.74 1.79 8.76
N TYR A 60 -6.19 0.72 9.34
CA TYR A 60 -6.60 -0.66 9.09
C TYR A 60 -6.51 -1.48 10.38
N TRP A 61 -7.67 -1.96 10.84
CA TRP A 61 -7.82 -2.87 11.97
C TRP A 61 -8.37 -4.23 11.53
N GLN A 62 -7.91 -5.27 12.22
CA GLN A 62 -8.55 -6.58 12.27
C GLN A 62 -9.12 -6.77 13.67
N PHE A 63 -10.42 -6.96 13.77
CA PHE A 63 -11.10 -7.33 15.01
C PHE A 63 -11.46 -8.81 14.94
N HIS A 64 -10.87 -9.59 15.84
CA HIS A 64 -11.21 -11.00 16.00
C HIS A 64 -12.35 -11.09 16.99
N VAL A 65 -13.47 -11.66 16.57
CA VAL A 65 -14.69 -11.68 17.37
C VAL A 65 -15.06 -13.09 17.80
N ALA A 66 -15.80 -13.20 18.89
CA ALA A 66 -16.53 -14.39 19.28
C ALA A 66 -17.93 -14.37 18.65
N HIS A 67 -18.51 -15.55 18.50
CA HIS A 67 -19.88 -15.69 17.99
C HIS A 67 -20.88 -15.07 18.98
N ASN A 68 -22.01 -14.60 18.46
CA ASN A 68 -23.13 -14.16 19.27
C ASN A 68 -23.87 -15.37 19.85
N GLU A 69 -23.67 -15.64 21.13
CA GLU A 69 -24.33 -16.71 21.90
C GLU A 69 -25.58 -16.22 22.66
N GLY A 70 -25.90 -14.93 22.59
CA GLY A 70 -26.94 -14.31 23.41
C GLY A 70 -26.55 -14.10 24.87
N GLY A 71 -27.45 -13.54 25.68
CA GLY A 71 -27.30 -13.40 27.14
C GLY A 71 -26.33 -12.32 27.65
N LEU A 72 -25.45 -11.78 26.81
CA LEU A 72 -24.52 -10.70 27.17
C LEU A 72 -25.09 -9.29 26.98
N TRP A 73 -26.24 -9.18 26.31
CA TRP A 73 -26.88 -7.94 25.93
C TRP A 73 -28.37 -8.01 26.29
N PRO A 74 -28.95 -6.97 26.93
CA PRO A 74 -30.36 -6.98 27.31
C PRO A 74 -31.26 -6.96 26.07
N GLU A 75 -32.37 -7.68 26.14
CA GLU A 75 -33.39 -7.62 25.09
C GLU A 75 -34.11 -6.26 25.11
N ILE A 76 -34.27 -5.68 23.92
CA ILE A 76 -35.04 -4.48 23.67
C ILE A 76 -36.40 -4.94 23.16
N ALA A 77 -37.46 -4.54 23.88
CA ALA A 77 -38.82 -4.93 23.54
C ALA A 77 -39.16 -4.59 22.07
N GLY A 78 -39.61 -5.59 21.32
CA GLY A 78 -40.04 -5.46 19.92
C GLY A 78 -38.97 -5.75 18.86
N LEU A 79 -37.71 -6.02 19.23
CA LEU A 79 -36.69 -6.48 18.29
C LEU A 79 -36.75 -8.01 18.09
N ASP A 80 -36.23 -8.46 16.94
CA ASP A 80 -36.09 -9.88 16.60
C ASP A 80 -34.72 -10.41 17.02
N TYR A 81 -34.71 -11.38 17.95
CA TYR A 81 -33.52 -12.05 18.48
C TYR A 81 -33.37 -13.48 17.91
N ARG A 82 -33.91 -13.75 16.72
CA ARG A 82 -33.68 -15.01 16.01
C ARG A 82 -32.62 -14.82 14.94
N TRP A 83 -31.60 -15.66 14.94
CA TRP A 83 -30.53 -15.68 13.94
C TRP A 83 -30.15 -17.11 13.59
N ASP A 84 -29.63 -17.29 12.37
CA ASP A 84 -29.05 -18.57 11.96
C ASP A 84 -27.63 -18.67 12.53
N ALA A 85 -27.23 -19.85 13.00
CA ALA A 85 -25.85 -20.06 13.46
C ALA A 85 -24.82 -19.79 12.34
N GLU A 86 -25.21 -19.98 11.08
CA GLU A 86 -24.39 -19.67 9.91
C GLU A 86 -24.16 -18.17 9.69
N ASP A 87 -24.95 -17.30 10.32
CA ASP A 87 -24.75 -15.85 10.25
C ASP A 87 -23.62 -15.37 11.17
N ASN A 88 -23.14 -16.23 12.08
CA ASN A 88 -21.95 -15.94 12.88
C ASN A 88 -20.69 -15.91 12.01
N PHE A 89 -19.93 -14.83 12.17
CA PHE A 89 -18.61 -14.63 11.56
C PHE A 89 -17.53 -14.55 12.65
N ASP A 90 -16.27 -14.66 12.23
CA ASP A 90 -15.13 -14.85 13.14
C ASP A 90 -14.23 -13.61 13.19
N GLY A 91 -14.37 -12.71 12.21
CA GLY A 91 -13.54 -11.53 12.08
C GLY A 91 -14.23 -10.35 11.42
N ILE A 92 -13.69 -9.16 11.67
CA ILE A 92 -14.07 -7.92 11.03
C ILE A 92 -12.80 -7.18 10.57
N ALA A 93 -12.66 -6.93 9.27
CA ALA A 93 -11.66 -5.98 8.78
C ALA A 93 -12.29 -4.59 8.69
N GLU A 94 -11.70 -3.60 9.33
CA GLU A 94 -12.11 -2.20 9.18
C GLU A 94 -10.97 -1.38 8.60
N LEU A 95 -11.21 -0.82 7.41
CA LEU A 95 -10.31 0.11 6.75
C LEU A 95 -10.96 1.48 6.68
N THR A 96 -10.21 2.53 7.00
CA THR A 96 -10.67 3.92 6.85
C THR A 96 -9.79 4.65 5.86
N PHE A 97 -10.35 5.67 5.22
CA PHE A 97 -9.71 6.44 4.17
C PHE A 97 -9.99 7.93 4.37
N GLU A 98 -9.01 8.80 4.08
CA GLU A 98 -9.22 10.25 4.16
C GLU A 98 -10.17 10.76 3.07
N SER A 99 -10.31 10.01 1.97
CA SER A 99 -11.25 10.31 0.88
C SER A 99 -11.80 9.07 0.18
N GLU A 100 -12.90 9.25 -0.57
CA GLU A 100 -13.41 8.21 -1.48
C GLU A 100 -12.41 7.84 -2.59
N SER A 101 -11.58 8.80 -3.00
CA SER A 101 -10.51 8.56 -3.99
C SER A 101 -9.45 7.60 -3.46
N ASP A 102 -9.07 7.75 -2.19
CA ASP A 102 -8.11 6.85 -1.55
C ASP A 102 -8.69 5.44 -1.40
N ARG A 103 -9.96 5.32 -1.00
CA ARG A 103 -10.70 4.05 -0.98
C ARG A 103 -10.71 3.38 -2.37
N ASN A 104 -11.00 4.15 -3.41
CA ASN A 104 -11.04 3.62 -4.78
C ASN A 104 -9.63 3.21 -5.27
N THR A 105 -8.59 3.91 -4.84
CA THR A 105 -7.19 3.52 -5.10
C THR A 105 -6.87 2.19 -4.44
N TRP A 106 -7.30 2.00 -3.19
CA TRP A 106 -7.18 0.73 -2.49
C TRP A 106 -7.93 -0.40 -3.19
N PHE A 107 -9.20 -0.21 -3.57
CA PHE A 107 -9.98 -1.24 -4.28
C PHE A 107 -9.35 -1.68 -5.60
N LYS A 108 -8.69 -0.77 -6.33
CA LYS A 108 -7.95 -1.13 -7.56
C LYS A 108 -6.73 -1.99 -7.26
N ALA A 109 -6.10 -1.82 -6.10
CA ALA A 109 -4.92 -2.57 -5.69
C ALA A 109 -5.26 -3.88 -4.95
N SER A 110 -6.46 -3.99 -4.37
CA SER A 110 -6.85 -5.10 -3.49
C SER A 110 -7.07 -6.44 -4.21
N ALA A 111 -7.04 -6.47 -5.55
CA ALA A 111 -7.18 -7.71 -6.32
C ALA A 111 -6.15 -8.79 -5.93
N ILE A 112 -4.95 -8.38 -5.51
CA ILE A 112 -3.90 -9.31 -5.03
C ILE A 112 -4.31 -10.09 -3.77
N LEU A 113 -5.26 -9.57 -2.98
CA LEU A 113 -5.73 -10.24 -1.76
C LEU A 113 -6.67 -11.41 -2.06
N MET A 114 -7.35 -11.40 -3.21
CA MET A 114 -8.41 -12.38 -3.53
C MET A 114 -7.87 -13.81 -3.58
N ASP A 115 -6.64 -13.99 -4.10
CA ASP A 115 -5.98 -15.30 -4.12
C ASP A 115 -5.54 -15.76 -2.72
N ASP A 116 -5.39 -14.86 -1.75
CA ASP A 116 -5.07 -15.24 -0.38
C ASP A 116 -6.31 -15.47 0.48
N GLU A 117 -7.43 -14.78 0.20
CA GLU A 117 -8.69 -14.91 0.93
C GLU A 117 -9.18 -16.36 1.00
N HIS A 118 -9.00 -17.17 -0.04
CA HIS A 118 -9.44 -18.57 -0.04
C HIS A 118 -8.69 -19.45 0.97
N ASN A 119 -7.55 -19.00 1.50
CA ASN A 119 -6.78 -19.76 2.49
C ASN A 119 -7.47 -19.74 3.86
N LEU A 120 -8.21 -18.68 4.18
CA LEU A 120 -8.74 -18.45 5.52
C LEU A 120 -10.24 -18.11 5.57
N PHE A 121 -10.86 -17.66 4.48
CA PHE A 121 -12.27 -17.28 4.44
C PHE A 121 -13.11 -18.26 3.62
N ARG A 122 -14.38 -18.42 4.01
CA ARG A 122 -15.43 -18.99 3.13
C ARG A 122 -16.39 -17.92 2.60
N LYS A 123 -16.45 -16.77 3.27
CA LYS A 123 -17.34 -15.65 2.96
C LYS A 123 -16.71 -14.36 3.48
N ALA A 124 -16.79 -13.30 2.70
CA ALA A 124 -16.31 -11.97 3.06
C ALA A 124 -17.32 -10.92 2.56
N ILE A 125 -18.02 -10.24 3.45
CA ILE A 125 -19.07 -9.27 3.06
C ILE A 125 -18.65 -7.87 3.44
N GLY A 126 -18.38 -7.05 2.42
CA GLY A 126 -17.90 -5.69 2.56
C GLY A 126 -19.02 -4.65 2.52
N TYR A 127 -19.07 -3.78 3.53
CA TYR A 127 -19.95 -2.63 3.64
C TYR A 127 -19.16 -1.33 3.51
N ASN A 128 -19.60 -0.45 2.61
CA ASN A 128 -19.03 0.89 2.47
C ASN A 128 -19.80 1.90 3.33
N THR A 129 -19.13 2.96 3.76
CA THR A 129 -19.79 4.17 4.27
C THR A 129 -19.50 5.36 3.35
N ASN A 130 -20.47 6.26 3.19
CA ASN A 130 -20.23 7.58 2.59
C ASN A 130 -19.63 8.56 3.62
N PRO A 131 -19.09 9.72 3.18
CA PRO A 131 -18.59 10.74 4.08
C PRO A 131 -19.63 11.15 5.14
N GLY A 132 -19.20 11.15 6.41
CA GLY A 132 -20.06 11.48 7.55
C GLY A 132 -20.90 10.31 8.10
N ASN A 133 -20.82 9.12 7.49
CA ASN A 133 -21.53 7.93 7.94
C ASN A 133 -20.69 7.01 8.85
N SER A 134 -19.44 7.36 9.15
CA SER A 134 -18.60 6.67 10.13
C SER A 134 -18.09 7.68 11.15
N ILE A 135 -18.57 7.62 12.40
CA ILE A 135 -18.28 8.62 13.44
C ILE A 135 -17.93 7.92 14.75
N THR A 136 -16.77 8.28 15.32
CA THR A 136 -16.43 7.98 16.72
C THR A 136 -17.00 9.10 17.59
N TYR A 137 -18.03 8.80 18.39
CA TYR A 137 -18.72 9.77 19.25
C TYR A 137 -18.00 10.01 20.58
N VAL A 138 -17.37 8.96 21.10
CA VAL A 138 -16.55 9.00 22.31
C VAL A 138 -15.51 7.90 22.22
N ASP A 139 -14.29 8.18 22.66
CA ASP A 139 -13.23 7.18 22.82
C ASP A 139 -12.35 7.53 24.01
N ARG A 140 -12.49 6.79 25.10
CA ARG A 140 -11.73 6.94 26.34
C ARG A 140 -10.65 5.86 26.47
N ILE A 141 -10.39 5.11 25.39
CA ILE A 141 -9.34 4.08 25.33
C ILE A 141 -8.03 4.76 24.86
N PRO A 142 -6.99 4.84 25.71
CA PRO A 142 -5.77 5.58 25.39
C PRO A 142 -5.06 5.09 24.12
N THR A 143 -4.98 3.77 23.93
CA THR A 143 -4.34 3.14 22.77
C THR A 143 -5.31 3.09 21.59
N GLY A 144 -4.87 3.56 20.42
CA GLY A 144 -5.68 3.55 19.18
C GLY A 144 -5.26 2.51 18.16
N ASP A 145 -4.07 1.95 18.37
CA ASP A 145 -3.38 1.02 17.51
C ASP A 145 -3.04 -0.29 18.25
N PRO A 146 -4.04 -1.00 18.85
CA PRO A 146 -3.77 -2.24 19.58
C PRO A 146 -3.12 -3.31 18.71
N ASN A 147 -2.33 -4.17 19.35
CA ASN A 147 -1.76 -5.40 18.78
C ASN A 147 -2.01 -6.56 19.77
N GLY A 148 -3.28 -6.93 19.97
CA GLY A 148 -3.70 -7.95 20.93
C GLY A 148 -4.91 -7.53 21.77
N GLU A 149 -4.90 -7.87 23.05
CA GLU A 149 -5.96 -7.50 24.00
C GLU A 149 -5.94 -5.99 24.30
N VAL A 150 -7.10 -5.35 24.26
CA VAL A 150 -7.25 -3.90 24.51
C VAL A 150 -7.39 -3.57 26.01
N GLY A 151 -7.71 -4.57 26.83
CA GLY A 151 -7.96 -4.38 28.27
C GLY A 151 -9.31 -3.71 28.60
N ALA A 152 -10.28 -3.81 27.68
CA ALA A 152 -11.66 -3.36 27.85
C ALA A 152 -12.63 -4.43 27.32
N ILE A 153 -13.87 -4.44 27.81
CA ILE A 153 -14.92 -5.29 27.23
C ILE A 153 -15.50 -4.55 26.04
N LYS A 154 -15.43 -5.16 24.87
CA LYS A 154 -15.83 -4.51 23.62
C LYS A 154 -16.76 -5.41 22.81
N PHE A 155 -17.72 -4.80 22.15
CA PHE A 155 -18.63 -5.47 21.23
C PHE A 155 -18.69 -4.72 19.91
N HIS A 156 -18.78 -5.48 18.83
CA HIS A 156 -19.21 -5.00 17.51
C HIS A 156 -20.65 -5.41 17.32
N VAL A 157 -21.58 -4.46 17.29
CA VAL A 157 -23.02 -4.72 17.24
C VAL A 157 -23.56 -4.39 15.87
N LEU A 158 -24.07 -5.42 15.20
CA LEU A 158 -24.59 -5.34 13.84
C LEU A 158 -26.10 -5.06 13.89
N VAL A 159 -26.58 -4.13 13.06
CA VAL A 159 -27.94 -3.61 13.13
C VAL A 159 -28.67 -3.78 11.81
N LYS A 160 -29.86 -4.39 11.85
CA LYS A 160 -30.78 -4.46 10.71
C LYS A 160 -31.88 -3.42 10.88
N LYS A 161 -32.16 -2.67 9.81
CA LYS A 161 -33.26 -1.70 9.75
C LYS A 161 -34.62 -2.40 9.78
N ALA A 162 -35.61 -1.80 10.44
CA ALA A 162 -37.00 -2.26 10.42
C ALA A 162 -37.60 -2.19 9.01
N ASN A 163 -38.46 -3.16 8.70
CA ASN A 163 -39.17 -3.23 7.42
C ASN A 163 -40.08 -1.99 7.25
N GLY A 164 -40.13 -1.42 6.04
CA GLY A 164 -40.98 -0.26 5.75
C GLY A 164 -40.45 1.09 6.28
N VAL A 165 -39.37 1.11 7.07
CA VAL A 165 -38.72 2.34 7.54
C VAL A 165 -37.76 2.87 6.47
N SER A 166 -37.80 4.18 6.22
CA SER A 166 -36.85 4.80 5.29
C SER A 166 -35.43 4.79 5.86
N THR A 167 -34.43 4.66 5.00
CA THR A 167 -33.01 4.72 5.40
C THR A 167 -32.68 6.02 6.14
N GLN A 168 -33.28 7.14 5.73
CA GLN A 168 -33.09 8.43 6.39
C GLN A 168 -33.64 8.43 7.83
N ALA A 169 -34.84 7.90 8.07
CA ALA A 169 -35.42 7.85 9.41
C ALA A 169 -34.62 6.94 10.34
N PHE A 170 -34.17 5.78 9.83
CA PHE A 170 -33.28 4.87 10.55
C PHE A 170 -31.95 5.53 10.93
N ARG A 171 -31.27 6.14 9.95
CA ARG A 171 -30.00 6.84 10.18
C ARG A 171 -30.19 7.98 11.18
N ARG A 172 -31.25 8.78 11.04
CA ARG A 172 -31.59 9.87 11.97
C ARG A 172 -31.76 9.37 13.41
N TYR A 173 -32.51 8.29 13.61
CA TYR A 173 -32.67 7.71 14.94
C TYR A 173 -31.31 7.30 15.53
N LEU A 174 -30.45 6.64 14.76
CA LEU A 174 -29.13 6.24 15.22
C LEU A 174 -28.22 7.44 15.56
N THR A 175 -28.22 8.49 14.73
CA THR A 175 -27.29 9.62 14.87
C THR A 175 -27.76 10.71 15.82
N GLU A 176 -29.07 10.96 15.91
CA GLU A 176 -29.65 12.06 16.69
C GLU A 176 -30.25 11.59 18.02
N THR A 177 -30.57 10.30 18.16
CA THR A 177 -31.15 9.75 19.40
C THR A 177 -30.24 8.73 20.06
N PHE A 178 -29.93 7.63 19.38
CA PHE A 178 -29.21 6.52 19.98
C PHE A 178 -27.78 6.93 20.37
N ALA A 179 -26.96 7.34 19.39
CA ALA A 179 -25.55 7.61 19.62
C ALA A 179 -25.30 8.71 20.67
N PRO A 180 -25.97 9.89 20.62
CA PRO A 180 -25.77 10.93 21.63
C PRO A 180 -26.11 10.50 23.06
N LYS A 181 -27.18 9.72 23.24
CA LYS A 181 -27.59 9.20 24.56
C LYS A 181 -26.63 8.14 25.07
N VAL A 182 -26.16 7.24 24.20
CA VAL A 182 -25.17 6.23 24.58
C VAL A 182 -23.83 6.88 24.93
N SER A 183 -23.33 7.80 24.11
CA SER A 183 -22.03 8.46 24.32
C SER A 183 -22.00 9.41 25.52
N SER A 184 -23.16 9.88 26.01
CA SER A 184 -23.23 10.72 27.22
C SER A 184 -23.02 9.95 28.52
N SER A 185 -23.09 8.61 28.49
CA SER A 185 -22.85 7.79 29.68
C SER A 185 -21.36 7.74 30.04
N ASP A 186 -21.03 7.95 31.31
CA ASP A 186 -19.67 7.80 31.84
C ASP A 186 -19.19 6.33 31.84
N ALA A 187 -20.12 5.37 31.80
CA ALA A 187 -19.81 3.93 31.78
C ALA A 187 -19.30 3.44 30.41
N VAL A 188 -19.63 4.16 29.33
CA VAL A 188 -19.23 3.81 27.96
C VAL A 188 -17.84 4.37 27.69
N LEU A 189 -16.84 3.50 27.45
CA LEU A 189 -15.50 3.97 27.08
C LEU A 189 -15.44 4.39 25.62
N LYS A 190 -16.08 3.66 24.72
CA LYS A 190 -16.05 3.94 23.29
C LYS A 190 -17.42 3.75 22.68
N LEU A 191 -17.77 4.64 21.75
CA LEU A 191 -18.86 4.45 20.82
C LEU A 191 -18.42 4.93 19.44
N ARG A 192 -18.36 4.00 18.48
CA ARG A 192 -18.18 4.32 17.06
C ARG A 192 -19.34 3.76 16.27
N LEU A 193 -19.94 4.57 15.41
CA LEU A 193 -21.12 4.22 14.61
C LEU A 193 -20.77 4.25 13.13
N HIS A 194 -21.12 3.19 12.41
CA HIS A 194 -21.02 3.07 10.96
C HIS A 194 -22.42 2.88 10.38
N LEU A 195 -22.82 3.77 9.48
CA LEU A 195 -24.05 3.66 8.70
C LEU A 195 -23.67 3.14 7.32
N PHE A 196 -24.11 1.94 7.00
CA PHE A 196 -23.71 1.27 5.77
C PHE A 196 -24.52 1.77 4.57
N GLU A 197 -23.84 1.86 3.43
CA GLU A 197 -24.47 1.86 2.11
C GLU A 197 -24.84 0.42 1.73
N GLU A 198 -25.63 0.26 0.66
CA GLU A 198 -26.02 -1.06 0.15
C GLU A 198 -24.80 -1.92 -0.21
N VAL A 199 -24.91 -3.22 0.00
CA VAL A 199 -23.84 -4.16 -0.34
C VAL A 199 -23.67 -4.20 -1.87
N ASP A 200 -22.44 -4.02 -2.32
CA ASP A 200 -22.07 -4.22 -3.71
C ASP A 200 -21.91 -5.71 -4.02
N ASN A 201 -23.01 -6.33 -4.43
CA ASN A 201 -23.08 -7.73 -4.85
C ASN A 201 -22.54 -7.97 -6.28
N SER A 202 -21.92 -6.98 -6.94
CA SER A 202 -21.34 -7.16 -8.29
C SER A 202 -19.93 -7.76 -8.27
N ARG A 203 -19.33 -7.90 -7.09
CA ARG A 203 -17.99 -8.46 -6.93
C ARG A 203 -17.97 -9.94 -7.31
N PRO A 204 -17.00 -10.37 -8.15
CA PRO A 204 -16.86 -11.78 -8.47
C PRO A 204 -16.47 -12.56 -7.21
N ASP A 205 -16.96 -13.80 -7.11
CA ASP A 205 -16.47 -14.72 -6.09
C ASP A 205 -14.97 -14.99 -6.33
N ALA A 206 -14.17 -14.95 -5.26
CA ALA A 206 -12.83 -15.54 -5.30
C ALA A 206 -12.97 -17.06 -5.17
N ALA A 207 -11.90 -17.81 -5.47
CA ALA A 207 -11.94 -19.27 -5.49
C ALA A 207 -12.43 -19.86 -4.14
N GLY A 208 -13.72 -20.17 -4.02
CA GLY A 208 -14.32 -20.70 -2.78
C GLY A 208 -14.64 -19.68 -1.69
N VAL A 209 -14.59 -18.37 -1.99
CA VAL A 209 -14.99 -17.29 -1.07
C VAL A 209 -16.18 -16.53 -1.65
N SER A 210 -17.30 -16.55 -0.92
CA SER A 210 -18.49 -15.82 -1.33
C SER A 210 -18.41 -14.34 -0.96
N HIS A 211 -18.66 -13.46 -1.93
CA HIS A 211 -18.78 -12.01 -1.73
C HIS A 211 -20.22 -11.50 -1.80
N TYR A 212 -21.18 -12.42 -1.84
CA TYR A 212 -22.60 -12.13 -2.01
C TYR A 212 -23.36 -12.20 -0.69
N GLU A 213 -24.19 -11.17 -0.42
CA GLU A 213 -25.15 -11.19 0.68
C GLU A 213 -26.56 -10.85 0.18
N PRO A 214 -27.54 -11.76 0.32
CA PRO A 214 -28.93 -11.46 0.00
C PRO A 214 -29.49 -10.36 0.90
N GLU A 215 -30.38 -9.52 0.36
CA GLU A 215 -30.97 -8.35 1.03
C GLU A 215 -31.50 -8.66 2.45
N ALA A 216 -32.18 -9.81 2.62
CA ALA A 216 -32.73 -10.22 3.92
C ALA A 216 -31.67 -10.45 5.02
N LYS A 217 -30.42 -10.70 4.64
CA LYS A 217 -29.28 -10.91 5.54
C LYS A 217 -28.42 -9.66 5.72
N GLN A 218 -28.56 -8.64 4.87
CA GLN A 218 -27.72 -7.44 4.93
C GLN A 218 -27.94 -6.63 6.22
N TYR A 219 -26.83 -6.18 6.79
CA TYR A 219 -26.82 -5.19 7.86
C TYR A 219 -26.86 -3.77 7.29
N HIS A 220 -27.43 -2.84 8.05
CA HIS A 220 -27.63 -1.45 7.65
C HIS A 220 -26.78 -0.47 8.48
N ALA A 221 -26.27 -0.93 9.61
CA ALA A 221 -25.30 -0.22 10.42
C ALA A 221 -24.51 -1.22 11.29
N ALA A 222 -23.37 -0.78 11.79
CA ALA A 222 -22.65 -1.41 12.90
C ALA A 222 -22.28 -0.34 13.92
N TYR A 223 -22.15 -0.72 15.18
CA TYR A 223 -21.47 0.12 16.14
C TYR A 223 -20.52 -0.67 17.02
N GLU A 224 -19.37 -0.07 17.27
CA GLU A 224 -18.40 -0.52 18.27
C GLU A 224 -18.75 0.15 19.60
N ILE A 225 -18.82 -0.65 20.67
CA ILE A 225 -19.06 -0.15 22.03
C ILE A 225 -18.14 -0.82 23.03
N ALA A 226 -17.55 -0.04 23.94
CA ALA A 226 -16.62 -0.54 24.94
C ALA A 226 -16.98 -0.12 26.36
N PHE A 227 -16.62 -0.96 27.32
CA PHE A 227 -16.78 -0.75 28.76
C PHE A 227 -15.50 -1.11 29.50
N ALA A 228 -15.23 -0.46 30.62
CA ALA A 228 -14.02 -0.74 31.41
C ALA A 228 -14.00 -2.16 31.99
N ASN A 229 -15.18 -2.70 32.32
CA ASN A 229 -15.37 -4.04 32.88
C ASN A 229 -16.87 -4.41 32.85
N HIS A 230 -17.20 -5.62 33.30
CA HIS A 230 -18.57 -6.15 33.29
C HIS A 230 -19.52 -5.31 34.16
N LEU A 231 -19.03 -4.76 35.28
CA LEU A 231 -19.86 -3.93 36.17
C LEU A 231 -20.26 -2.62 35.51
N GLU A 232 -19.34 -1.94 34.80
CA GLU A 232 -19.68 -0.72 34.05
C GLU A 232 -20.64 -1.01 32.88
N ARG A 233 -20.51 -2.16 32.23
CA ARG A 233 -21.48 -2.63 31.22
C ARG A 233 -22.88 -2.77 31.82
N GLU A 234 -23.03 -3.48 32.93
CA GLU A 234 -24.34 -3.67 33.57
C GLU A 234 -24.91 -2.34 34.10
N LYS A 235 -24.07 -1.45 34.63
CA LYS A 235 -24.50 -0.10 35.03
C LYS A 235 -25.05 0.68 33.85
N PHE A 236 -24.41 0.61 32.69
CA PHE A 236 -24.90 1.25 31.46
C PHE A 236 -26.26 0.68 31.04
N PHE A 237 -26.40 -0.65 31.00
CA PHE A 237 -27.68 -1.28 30.62
C PHE A 237 -28.82 -0.97 31.59
N ALA A 238 -28.52 -0.78 32.88
CA ALA A 238 -29.48 -0.36 33.89
C ALA A 238 -29.73 1.16 33.92
N SER A 239 -29.07 1.95 33.06
CA SER A 239 -29.07 3.41 33.15
C SER A 239 -30.26 4.06 32.44
N SER A 240 -30.57 5.30 32.83
CA SER A 240 -31.60 6.11 32.15
C SER A 240 -31.19 6.49 30.73
N GLU A 241 -29.90 6.64 30.46
CA GLU A 241 -29.35 6.90 29.13
C GLU A 241 -29.65 5.74 28.17
N TYR A 242 -29.41 4.49 28.59
CA TYR A 242 -29.71 3.32 27.76
C TYR A 242 -31.21 3.14 27.54
N ALA A 243 -32.02 3.29 28.60
CA ALA A 243 -33.48 3.25 28.49
C ALA A 243 -34.01 4.32 27.52
N ALA A 244 -33.49 5.54 27.61
CA ALA A 244 -33.85 6.62 26.71
C ALA A 244 -33.36 6.38 25.28
N ALA A 245 -32.17 5.78 25.11
CA ALA A 245 -31.62 5.46 23.78
C ALA A 245 -32.48 4.43 23.05
N THR A 246 -33.01 3.44 23.78
CA THR A 246 -33.71 2.28 23.22
C THR A 246 -35.24 2.38 23.24
N GLN A 247 -35.81 3.41 23.87
CA GLN A 247 -37.26 3.61 24.03
C GLN A 247 -38.07 3.40 22.73
N ASP A 248 -37.57 3.93 21.61
CA ASP A 248 -38.24 3.87 20.30
C ASP A 248 -37.53 2.93 19.31
N ALA A 249 -36.58 2.11 19.77
CA ALA A 249 -35.72 1.31 18.90
C ALA A 249 -36.52 0.43 17.93
N ALA A 250 -37.57 -0.25 18.41
CA ALA A 250 -38.38 -1.16 17.59
C ALA A 250 -39.12 -0.47 16.42
N LYS A 251 -39.26 0.87 16.46
CA LYS A 251 -39.81 1.63 15.32
C LYS A 251 -38.84 1.71 14.16
N TYR A 252 -37.54 1.56 14.39
CA TYR A 252 -36.48 1.81 13.39
C TYR A 252 -35.55 0.61 13.17
N ILE A 253 -35.38 -0.23 14.19
CA ILE A 253 -34.48 -1.38 14.22
C ILE A 253 -35.29 -2.66 14.21
N LYS A 254 -34.97 -3.58 13.30
CA LYS A 254 -35.51 -4.94 13.27
C LYS A 254 -34.79 -5.84 14.26
N GLN A 255 -33.46 -5.77 14.24
CA GLN A 255 -32.59 -6.72 14.93
C GLN A 255 -31.24 -6.06 15.24
N ILE A 256 -30.68 -6.42 16.39
CA ILE A 256 -29.28 -6.17 16.76
C ILE A 256 -28.60 -7.50 17.04
N GLN A 257 -27.32 -7.61 16.70
CA GLN A 257 -26.50 -8.80 16.98
C GLN A 257 -25.14 -8.38 17.52
N PRO A 258 -24.88 -8.57 18.82
CA PRO A 258 -23.61 -8.22 19.44
C PRO A 258 -22.57 -9.34 19.30
N PHE A 259 -21.39 -9.00 18.80
CA PHE A 259 -20.23 -9.89 18.69
C PHE A 259 -19.14 -9.43 19.66
N PRO A 260 -18.81 -10.21 20.70
CA PRO A 260 -17.74 -9.85 21.63
C PRO A 260 -16.38 -9.81 20.92
N GLU A 261 -15.60 -8.75 21.11
CA GLU A 261 -14.22 -8.71 20.62
C GLU A 261 -13.33 -9.59 21.51
N ARG A 262 -12.51 -10.44 20.88
CA ARG A 262 -11.48 -11.24 21.55
C ARG A 262 -10.16 -10.48 21.57
N THR A 263 -9.71 -10.02 20.39
CA THR A 263 -8.47 -9.26 20.19
C THR A 263 -8.61 -8.30 19.01
N ALA A 264 -7.75 -7.27 19.00
CA ALA A 264 -7.68 -6.31 17.91
C ALA A 264 -6.24 -6.08 17.47
N TYR A 265 -6.01 -6.04 16.16
CA TYR A 265 -4.69 -5.83 15.56
C TYR A 265 -4.74 -4.68 14.56
N THR A 266 -3.84 -3.72 14.71
CA THR A 266 -3.78 -2.53 13.86
C THR A 266 -2.57 -2.62 12.96
N PHE A 267 -2.78 -2.53 11.65
CA PHE A 267 -1.72 -2.70 10.66
C PHE A 267 -1.37 -1.39 9.95
N VAL A 268 -2.34 -0.48 9.82
CA VAL A 268 -2.13 0.89 9.34
C VAL A 268 -2.77 1.84 10.33
N TYR A 269 -2.06 2.91 10.68
CA TYR A 269 -2.56 3.95 11.57
C TYR A 269 -1.97 5.30 11.18
N ASN A 270 -2.81 6.34 11.06
CA ASN A 270 -2.42 7.67 10.56
C ASN A 270 -1.67 7.62 9.21
N SER A 271 -2.16 6.80 8.28
CA SER A 271 -1.57 6.58 6.95
C SER A 271 -0.16 6.00 6.96
N GLN A 272 0.27 5.38 8.07
CA GLN A 272 1.57 4.72 8.21
C GLN A 272 1.36 3.26 8.65
N MET A 273 2.17 2.34 8.14
CA MET A 273 2.14 0.96 8.64
C MET A 273 2.65 0.93 10.08
N THR A 274 1.90 0.29 10.97
CA THR A 274 2.35 -0.03 12.33
C THR A 274 3.45 -1.10 12.26
N LEU A 275 4.10 -1.40 13.40
CA LEU A 275 5.06 -2.51 13.45
C LEU A 275 4.44 -3.84 13.01
N ALA A 276 3.17 -4.09 13.36
CA ALA A 276 2.42 -5.26 12.90
C ALA A 276 2.17 -5.24 11.38
N GLY A 277 1.83 -4.07 10.81
CA GLY A 277 1.77 -3.84 9.35
C GLY A 277 3.06 -4.21 8.65
N GLN A 278 4.20 -3.81 9.23
CA GLN A 278 5.50 -4.02 8.63
C GLN A 278 5.98 -5.48 8.71
N ARG A 279 5.62 -6.22 9.77
CA ARG A 279 6.31 -7.47 10.16
C ARG A 279 5.44 -8.67 10.52
N SER A 280 4.13 -8.53 10.65
CA SER A 280 3.18 -9.42 11.38
C SER A 280 2.95 -9.02 12.84
N SER A 281 1.78 -9.39 13.35
CA SER A 281 1.38 -9.13 14.72
C SER A 281 2.28 -9.81 15.74
N SER A 282 2.56 -11.10 15.57
CA SER A 282 3.39 -11.87 16.51
C SER A 282 4.86 -11.44 16.49
N VAL A 283 5.42 -11.03 15.34
CA VAL A 283 6.78 -10.45 15.30
C VAL A 283 6.81 -9.09 15.98
N ALA A 284 5.79 -8.24 15.78
CA ALA A 284 5.69 -6.96 16.47
C ALA A 284 5.62 -7.13 18.00
N GLU A 285 4.87 -8.12 18.48
CA GLU A 285 4.79 -8.47 19.89
C GLU A 285 6.17 -8.86 20.46
N LEU A 286 6.91 -9.75 19.79
CA LEU A 286 8.26 -10.15 20.22
C LEU A 286 9.22 -8.97 20.30
N ILE A 287 9.18 -8.04 19.33
CA ILE A 287 10.02 -6.84 19.32
C ILE A 287 9.69 -5.95 20.52
N THR A 288 8.40 -5.74 20.79
CA THR A 288 7.93 -4.91 21.91
C THR A 288 8.25 -5.53 23.26
N GLU A 289 8.01 -6.83 23.44
CA GLU A 289 8.20 -7.53 24.71
C GLU A 289 9.67 -7.52 25.17
N ILE A 290 10.61 -7.79 24.26
CA ILE A 290 12.04 -7.79 24.58
C ILE A 290 12.67 -6.38 24.53
N GLY A 291 11.96 -5.39 23.98
CA GLY A 291 12.47 -4.03 23.79
C GLY A 291 13.55 -3.92 22.72
N ALA A 292 13.42 -4.64 21.60
CA ALA A 292 14.41 -4.69 20.51
C ALA A 292 14.44 -3.41 19.65
N VAL A 293 14.86 -2.29 20.23
CA VAL A 293 14.92 -0.97 19.56
C VAL A 293 15.74 -0.95 18.26
N ASN A 294 16.68 -1.88 18.10
CA ASN A 294 17.44 -2.03 16.85
C ASN A 294 16.57 -2.47 15.66
N GLN A 295 15.44 -3.14 15.91
CA GLN A 295 14.48 -3.56 14.89
C GLN A 295 13.63 -2.40 14.35
N LEU A 296 13.64 -1.24 15.03
CA LEU A 296 12.93 -0.02 14.64
C LEU A 296 13.84 0.99 13.91
N LYS A 297 15.06 0.59 13.56
CA LYS A 297 15.98 1.46 12.83
C LYS A 297 15.63 1.44 11.35
N GLU A 298 15.73 2.60 10.71
CA GLU A 298 15.39 2.81 9.30
C GLU A 298 16.10 1.84 8.34
N ASP A 299 17.34 1.46 8.64
CA ASP A 299 18.11 0.49 7.84
C ASP A 299 17.50 -0.92 7.90
N ILE A 300 17.07 -1.37 9.08
CA ILE A 300 16.35 -2.64 9.27
C ILE A 300 14.94 -2.57 8.70
N GLU A 301 14.23 -1.45 8.92
CA GLU A 301 12.90 -1.21 8.35
C GLU A 301 12.94 -1.31 6.83
N SER A 302 13.85 -0.57 6.20
CA SER A 302 14.05 -0.55 4.76
C SER A 302 14.46 -1.92 4.22
N LEU A 303 15.38 -2.64 4.87
CA LEU A 303 15.81 -3.98 4.43
C LEU A 303 14.66 -4.98 4.33
N MET A 304 13.70 -4.89 5.23
CA MET A 304 12.62 -5.86 5.34
C MET A 304 11.36 -5.44 4.59
N LEU A 305 11.17 -4.13 4.35
CA LEU A 305 10.03 -3.61 3.57
C LEU A 305 10.37 -3.46 2.09
N ASN A 306 11.63 -3.13 1.79
CA ASN A 306 12.13 -2.90 0.44
C ASN A 306 13.26 -3.91 0.17
N TYR A 307 13.37 -4.41 -1.06
CA TYR A 307 14.51 -5.22 -1.51
C TYR A 307 15.79 -4.35 -1.68
N ASN A 308 16.10 -3.50 -0.70
CA ASN A 308 17.34 -2.73 -0.66
C ASN A 308 18.39 -3.50 0.13
N LEU A 309 19.26 -4.19 -0.61
CA LEU A 309 20.42 -4.90 -0.08
C LEU A 309 21.24 -4.01 0.87
N PHE A 310 21.44 -4.51 2.09
CA PHE A 310 22.45 -4.12 3.07
C PHE A 310 23.67 -3.41 2.44
N THR A 311 23.90 -2.15 2.77
CA THR A 311 25.24 -1.54 2.68
C THR A 311 26.00 -1.88 3.96
N PRO A 312 27.17 -2.52 3.91
CA PRO A 312 27.91 -2.86 5.11
C PRO A 312 28.38 -1.59 5.79
N GLN A 313 27.78 -1.23 6.92
CA GLN A 313 28.45 -0.43 7.93
C GLN A 313 28.95 -1.38 9.01
N THR A 314 30.27 -1.34 9.21
CA THR A 314 31.04 -2.18 10.12
C THR A 314 30.57 -2.03 11.57
N ASN A 315 30.30 -3.16 12.23
CA ASN A 315 30.21 -3.24 13.69
C ASN A 315 31.52 -2.78 14.34
N GLY A 316 31.42 -1.87 15.30
CA GLY A 316 32.54 -1.50 16.17
C GLY A 316 32.09 -0.53 17.25
N HIS A 317 31.96 -1.03 18.47
CA HIS A 317 31.85 -0.21 19.69
C HIS A 317 32.94 0.87 19.69
N ALA A 318 32.56 2.12 19.97
CA ALA A 318 33.51 3.16 20.35
C ALA A 318 33.09 3.75 21.70
N SER A 319 33.86 3.37 22.71
CA SER A 319 33.91 4.00 24.03
C SER A 319 34.27 5.48 23.93
N ALA A 320 33.72 6.28 24.84
CA ALA A 320 34.01 7.69 25.00
C ALA A 320 35.50 7.96 25.31
N GLN A 321 36.13 8.91 24.59
CA GLN A 321 36.74 10.13 25.14
C GLN A 321 37.51 10.96 24.08
N ALA A 322 37.41 12.28 24.25
CA ALA A 322 38.39 13.34 23.93
C ALA A 322 38.53 13.91 22.49
N THR A 323 38.00 15.13 22.36
CA THR A 323 38.59 16.37 21.81
C THR A 323 38.96 16.55 20.32
N GLN A 324 38.24 17.52 19.73
CA GLN A 324 38.68 18.59 18.82
C GLN A 324 39.33 18.23 17.46
N SER A 325 38.49 18.18 16.42
CA SER A 325 38.43 19.18 15.35
C SER A 325 37.21 18.86 14.48
N LYS A 326 36.36 19.84 14.15
CA LYS A 326 35.23 19.59 13.24
C LYS A 326 35.78 19.36 11.83
N PRO A 327 35.66 18.17 11.23
CA PRO A 327 35.93 18.02 9.81
C PRO A 327 34.81 18.74 9.05
N LYS A 328 35.14 19.42 7.94
CA LYS A 328 34.12 19.75 6.92
C LYS A 328 33.31 18.47 6.65
N PRO A 329 31.97 18.51 6.64
CA PRO A 329 31.20 17.31 6.31
C PRO A 329 31.68 16.83 4.95
N ALA A 330 32.25 15.62 4.92
CA ALA A 330 32.58 14.96 3.68
C ALA A 330 31.31 14.96 2.83
N LYS A 331 31.41 15.36 1.55
CA LYS A 331 30.26 15.29 0.63
C LYS A 331 29.72 13.86 0.71
N LYS A 332 28.47 13.72 1.18
CA LYS A 332 27.79 12.43 1.21
C LYS A 332 27.74 11.89 -0.22
N ARG A 333 27.87 10.57 -0.37
CA ARG A 333 27.72 9.89 -1.66
C ARG A 333 26.37 10.28 -2.26
N THR A 334 26.35 10.62 -3.55
CA THR A 334 25.12 10.88 -4.31
C THR A 334 24.51 9.56 -4.78
N ASN A 335 23.21 9.37 -4.56
CA ASN A 335 22.44 8.33 -5.21
C ASN A 335 21.81 8.91 -6.49
N TYR A 336 22.29 8.48 -7.65
CA TYR A 336 21.81 8.99 -8.94
C TYR A 336 20.41 8.49 -9.34
N TYR A 337 19.89 7.47 -8.65
CA TYR A 337 18.56 6.92 -8.88
C TYR A 337 17.51 7.38 -7.88
N GLU A 338 17.88 8.27 -6.95
CA GLU A 338 16.93 8.85 -6.00
C GLU A 338 15.79 9.57 -6.74
N GLY A 339 14.56 9.13 -6.48
CA GLY A 339 13.34 9.66 -7.12
C GLY A 339 13.03 9.09 -8.51
N LEU A 340 13.79 8.11 -9.03
CA LEU A 340 13.46 7.41 -10.27
C LEU A 340 12.61 6.15 -10.01
N SER A 341 11.86 5.70 -11.01
CA SER A 341 10.91 4.58 -10.88
C SER A 341 11.56 3.20 -10.78
N ALA A 342 12.82 3.05 -11.18
CA ALA A 342 13.60 1.83 -11.03
C ALA A 342 15.12 2.11 -11.07
N ASP A 343 15.90 1.27 -10.37
CA ASP A 343 17.36 1.40 -10.24
C ASP A 343 18.08 0.42 -11.18
N TYR A 344 18.84 0.97 -12.13
CA TYR A 344 19.64 0.23 -13.11
C TYR A 344 21.15 0.36 -12.88
N SER A 345 21.58 0.84 -11.70
CA SER A 345 22.98 1.08 -11.36
C SER A 345 23.83 -0.19 -11.27
N ARG A 346 23.20 -1.36 -11.06
CA ARG A 346 23.83 -2.69 -11.01
C ARG A 346 22.83 -3.79 -11.42
N PRO A 347 23.30 -5.04 -11.64
CA PRO A 347 22.42 -6.15 -11.98
C PRO A 347 21.42 -6.49 -10.86
N GLY A 348 20.26 -7.04 -11.23
CA GLY A 348 19.33 -7.70 -10.29
C GLY A 348 18.46 -6.79 -9.41
N LEU A 349 18.42 -5.48 -9.66
CA LEU A 349 17.61 -4.54 -8.85
C LEU A 349 16.17 -4.35 -9.31
N VAL A 350 15.80 -4.87 -10.49
CA VAL A 350 14.48 -4.67 -11.10
C VAL A 350 13.76 -6.01 -11.19
N SER A 351 12.53 -6.06 -10.69
CA SER A 351 11.69 -7.27 -10.75
C SER A 351 11.07 -7.45 -12.14
N SER A 352 10.69 -8.69 -12.48
CA SER A 352 10.04 -9.02 -13.76
C SER A 352 8.74 -8.23 -14.00
N TYR A 353 7.98 -7.95 -12.94
CA TYR A 353 6.77 -7.14 -13.01
C TYR A 353 7.07 -5.68 -13.38
N VAL A 354 8.07 -5.07 -12.70
CA VAL A 354 8.48 -3.69 -12.99
C VAL A 354 9.07 -3.60 -14.40
N ALA A 355 9.90 -4.57 -14.79
CA ALA A 355 10.45 -4.68 -16.14
C ALA A 355 9.36 -4.67 -17.22
N LYS A 356 8.31 -5.50 -17.07
CA LYS A 356 7.18 -5.54 -18.02
C LYS A 356 6.50 -4.18 -18.15
N LYS A 357 6.20 -3.53 -17.02
CA LYS A 357 5.55 -2.21 -17.02
C LYS A 357 6.40 -1.14 -17.68
N LEU A 358 7.73 -1.16 -17.47
CA LEU A 358 8.65 -0.20 -18.07
C LEU A 358 8.69 -0.32 -19.60
N ILE A 359 8.54 -1.53 -20.15
CA ILE A 359 8.41 -1.73 -21.60
C ILE A 359 7.09 -1.14 -22.14
N GLU A 360 5.96 -1.37 -21.46
CA GLU A 360 4.67 -0.78 -21.82
C GLU A 360 4.73 0.76 -21.79
N ASP A 361 5.40 1.32 -20.77
CA ASP A 361 5.64 2.77 -20.68
C ASP A 361 6.57 3.28 -21.79
N ALA A 362 7.59 2.52 -22.18
CA ALA A 362 8.49 2.88 -23.28
C ALA A 362 7.74 3.00 -24.61
N GLU A 363 6.90 2.02 -24.95
CA GLU A 363 6.08 2.01 -26.17
C GLU A 363 5.15 3.23 -26.20
N ARG A 364 4.52 3.54 -25.05
CA ARG A 364 3.67 4.73 -24.91
C ARG A 364 4.45 6.03 -25.09
N ILE A 365 5.65 6.14 -24.53
CA ILE A 365 6.48 7.35 -24.63
C ILE A 365 6.95 7.56 -26.08
N VAL A 366 7.41 6.50 -26.76
CA VAL A 366 7.82 6.58 -28.17
C VAL A 366 6.69 7.07 -29.06
N ALA A 367 5.45 6.62 -28.80
CA ALA A 367 4.27 7.05 -29.55
C ALA A 367 3.91 8.54 -29.39
N MET A 368 4.46 9.25 -28.40
CA MET A 368 4.22 10.67 -28.17
C MET A 368 5.13 11.59 -29.01
N LYS A 369 6.10 11.03 -29.73
CA LYS A 369 7.09 11.79 -30.52
C LYS A 369 6.41 12.59 -31.63
N GLU A 370 6.67 13.90 -31.65
CA GLU A 370 6.15 14.82 -32.65
C GLU A 370 7.08 14.89 -33.88
N PRO A 371 6.50 15.03 -35.09
CA PRO A 371 7.27 15.14 -36.33
C PRO A 371 8.25 16.31 -36.32
N ARG A 372 7.91 17.42 -35.64
CA ARG A 372 8.80 18.58 -35.46
C ARG A 372 9.23 18.68 -34.01
N LEU A 373 10.48 19.12 -33.80
CA LEU A 373 11.00 19.34 -32.45
C LEU A 373 10.16 20.45 -31.78
N PRO A 374 9.48 20.17 -30.66
CA PRO A 374 8.63 21.16 -30.01
C PRO A 374 9.45 22.35 -29.49
N GLU A 375 8.85 23.53 -29.47
CA GLU A 375 9.48 24.74 -28.94
C GLU A 375 9.43 24.75 -27.40
N ILE A 376 10.51 25.23 -26.78
CA ILE A 376 10.54 25.46 -25.34
C ILE A 376 9.85 26.79 -25.07
N GLY A 377 8.84 26.77 -24.21
CA GLY A 377 8.04 27.94 -23.91
C GLY A 377 7.12 27.71 -22.71
N PRO A 378 6.17 28.64 -22.46
CA PRO A 378 5.28 28.56 -21.29
C PRO A 378 4.48 27.26 -21.18
N ASN A 379 4.23 26.59 -22.31
CA ASN A 379 3.44 25.35 -22.39
C ASN A 379 4.31 24.09 -22.49
N TYR A 380 5.64 24.23 -22.51
CA TYR A 380 6.59 23.12 -22.49
C TYR A 380 7.93 23.60 -21.94
N THR A 381 8.04 23.61 -20.61
CA THR A 381 9.18 24.22 -19.91
C THR A 381 10.33 23.24 -19.73
N LEU A 382 11.51 23.76 -19.38
CA LEU A 382 12.69 22.92 -19.08
C LEU A 382 12.46 21.99 -17.89
N GLU A 383 11.70 22.42 -16.88
CA GLU A 383 11.37 21.60 -15.71
C GLU A 383 10.44 20.44 -16.10
N GLN A 384 9.49 20.68 -17.01
CA GLN A 384 8.66 19.61 -17.56
C GLN A 384 9.50 18.63 -18.38
N ILE A 385 10.39 19.14 -19.25
CA ILE A 385 11.27 18.31 -20.06
C ILE A 385 12.19 17.45 -19.17
N GLU A 386 12.75 18.02 -18.10
CA GLU A 386 13.60 17.26 -17.17
C GLU A 386 12.82 16.14 -16.47
N ARG A 387 11.59 16.43 -16.02
CA ARG A 387 10.72 15.41 -15.43
C ARG A 387 10.42 14.29 -16.42
N GLU A 388 10.08 14.63 -17.66
CA GLU A 388 9.84 13.63 -18.72
C GLU A 388 11.10 12.84 -19.08
N ASN A 389 12.30 13.43 -18.96
CA ASN A 389 13.56 12.71 -19.12
C ASN A 389 13.83 11.74 -17.96
N ARG A 390 13.46 12.12 -16.72
CA ARG A 390 13.51 11.23 -15.55
C ARG A 390 12.52 10.08 -15.64
N ASP A 391 11.31 10.33 -16.15
CA ASP A 391 10.27 9.32 -16.36
C ASP A 391 10.69 8.30 -17.44
N TRP A 392 11.29 8.80 -18.53
CA TRP A 392 11.80 7.99 -19.63
C TRP A 392 13.02 7.13 -19.27
N TRP A 393 13.91 7.62 -18.41
CA TRP A 393 15.21 6.97 -18.21
C TRP A 393 15.15 5.48 -17.82
N PRO A 394 14.34 5.06 -16.84
CA PRO A 394 14.25 3.64 -16.49
C PRO A 394 13.63 2.78 -17.61
N THR A 395 12.81 3.35 -18.49
CA THR A 395 12.23 2.64 -19.64
C THR A 395 13.28 2.39 -20.72
N HIS A 396 14.17 3.35 -20.97
CA HIS A 396 15.33 3.19 -21.85
C HIS A 396 16.27 2.09 -21.37
N CYS A 397 16.62 2.11 -20.07
CA CYS A 397 17.49 1.09 -19.50
C CYS A 397 16.92 -0.32 -19.68
N GLU A 398 15.61 -0.49 -19.48
CA GLU A 398 14.96 -1.79 -19.63
C GLU A 398 14.86 -2.24 -21.09
N ALA A 399 14.49 -1.32 -22.00
CA ALA A 399 14.45 -1.61 -23.43
C ALA A 399 15.82 -2.09 -23.95
N LEU A 400 16.92 -1.49 -23.46
CA LEU A 400 18.27 -1.94 -23.81
C LEU A 400 18.60 -3.32 -23.20
N ARG A 401 18.27 -3.56 -21.93
CA ARG A 401 18.50 -4.88 -21.30
C ARG A 401 17.74 -6.01 -21.99
N GLN A 402 16.56 -5.73 -22.55
CA GLN A 402 15.77 -6.70 -23.31
C GLN A 402 16.10 -6.75 -24.81
N GLY A 403 17.06 -5.96 -25.29
CA GLY A 403 17.41 -5.93 -26.72
C GLY A 403 16.27 -5.45 -27.64
N ARG A 404 15.37 -4.60 -27.12
CA ARG A 404 14.22 -4.02 -27.84
C ARG A 404 14.64 -2.86 -28.73
N GLY A 405 15.40 -3.18 -29.78
CA GLY A 405 15.87 -2.21 -30.77
C GLY A 405 14.75 -1.46 -31.48
N ASP A 406 13.55 -2.04 -31.57
CA ASP A 406 12.34 -1.39 -32.08
C ASP A 406 11.93 -0.18 -31.22
N ILE A 407 12.00 -0.30 -29.90
CA ILE A 407 11.72 0.79 -28.95
C ILE A 407 12.85 1.81 -28.97
N LEU A 408 14.10 1.34 -28.85
CA LEU A 408 15.29 2.20 -28.79
C LEU A 408 15.43 3.08 -30.03
N THR A 409 15.14 2.53 -31.23
CA THR A 409 15.11 3.31 -32.47
C THR A 409 14.08 4.45 -32.40
N GLY A 410 12.94 4.20 -31.75
CA GLY A 410 11.87 5.16 -31.55
C GLY A 410 12.27 6.39 -30.72
N GLU A 411 13.30 6.28 -29.88
CA GLU A 411 13.78 7.34 -28.99
C GLU A 411 14.59 8.42 -29.71
N TYR A 412 15.00 8.19 -30.95
CA TYR A 412 15.77 9.12 -31.76
C TYR A 412 14.88 9.90 -32.73
N ARG A 413 15.32 11.11 -33.08
CA ARG A 413 14.74 11.88 -34.18
C ARG A 413 15.37 11.52 -35.52
N ASP A 414 14.62 11.75 -36.60
CA ASP A 414 15.11 11.55 -37.97
C ASP A 414 16.30 12.46 -38.32
N ASP A 415 16.37 13.62 -37.67
CA ASP A 415 17.43 14.62 -37.81
C ASP A 415 18.49 14.55 -36.69
N LEU A 416 18.62 13.42 -36.00
CA LEU A 416 19.63 13.17 -34.96
C LEU A 416 21.04 13.54 -35.45
N VAL A 417 21.79 14.27 -34.63
CA VAL A 417 23.24 14.40 -34.76
C VAL A 417 23.91 13.51 -33.72
N TYR A 418 24.86 12.68 -34.16
CA TYR A 418 25.60 11.82 -33.25
C TYR A 418 27.11 12.05 -33.40
N LEU A 419 27.73 12.51 -32.32
CA LEU A 419 29.17 12.68 -32.20
C LEU A 419 29.80 11.48 -31.47
N CYS A 420 30.69 10.76 -32.16
CA CYS A 420 31.44 9.66 -31.58
C CYS A 420 32.93 9.75 -31.98
N GLN A 421 33.78 8.91 -31.38
CA GLN A 421 35.23 8.94 -31.58
C GLN A 421 35.65 8.78 -33.05
N ASP A 422 34.84 8.10 -33.86
CA ASP A 422 35.13 7.79 -35.26
C ASP A 422 34.55 8.82 -36.24
N GLY A 423 33.98 9.91 -35.72
CA GLY A 423 33.44 11.02 -36.49
C GLY A 423 31.95 11.27 -36.27
N PRO A 424 31.45 12.44 -36.70
CA PRO A 424 30.04 12.79 -36.63
C PRO A 424 29.23 12.07 -37.73
N TYR A 425 27.99 11.73 -37.43
CA TYR A 425 27.02 11.28 -38.43
C TYR A 425 25.62 11.85 -38.18
N GLN A 426 24.77 11.79 -39.21
CA GLN A 426 23.47 12.47 -39.25
C GLN A 426 22.35 11.51 -39.66
N GLY A 427 21.29 11.51 -38.86
CA GLY A 427 20.06 10.77 -39.07
C GLY A 427 20.15 9.27 -38.81
N LEU A 428 18.99 8.62 -38.86
CA LEU A 428 18.83 7.21 -38.47
C LEU A 428 19.46 6.22 -39.46
N GLU A 429 19.57 6.56 -40.75
CA GLU A 429 20.15 5.65 -41.75
C GLU A 429 21.65 5.41 -41.52
N GLN A 430 22.40 6.45 -41.14
CA GLN A 430 23.84 6.31 -40.85
C GLN A 430 24.09 5.58 -39.51
N GLN A 431 23.08 5.54 -38.63
CA GLN A 431 23.13 4.89 -37.31
C GLN A 431 22.99 3.36 -37.38
N LYS A 432 22.13 2.85 -38.27
CA LYS A 432 21.68 1.45 -38.31
C LYS A 432 22.81 0.43 -38.34
N GLU A 433 23.77 0.61 -39.24
CA GLU A 433 24.85 -0.36 -39.45
C GLU A 433 25.77 -0.47 -38.22
N ARG A 434 25.90 0.60 -37.42
CA ARG A 434 26.86 0.63 -36.31
C ARG A 434 26.25 0.20 -34.97
N GLU A 435 25.08 0.71 -34.63
CA GLU A 435 24.44 0.39 -33.35
C GLU A 435 24.03 -1.08 -33.26
N LYS A 436 23.72 -1.73 -34.39
CA LYS A 436 23.43 -3.16 -34.42
C LYS A 436 24.56 -4.01 -33.83
N HIS A 437 25.81 -3.69 -34.14
CA HIS A 437 26.97 -4.41 -33.61
C HIS A 437 27.21 -4.11 -32.13
N TRP A 438 27.00 -2.86 -31.70
CA TRP A 438 27.19 -2.49 -30.30
C TRP A 438 26.13 -3.05 -29.38
N TRP A 439 24.85 -2.98 -29.77
CA TRP A 439 23.76 -3.61 -29.04
C TRP A 439 23.96 -5.12 -28.91
N ALA A 440 24.39 -5.78 -29.99
CA ALA A 440 24.70 -7.20 -29.97
C ALA A 440 25.84 -7.56 -28.99
N LEU A 441 26.85 -6.69 -28.82
CA LEU A 441 27.94 -6.89 -27.87
C LEU A 441 27.54 -6.60 -26.42
N ILE A 442 26.78 -5.53 -26.18
CA ILE A 442 26.48 -5.06 -24.81
C ILE A 442 25.23 -5.71 -24.21
N ALA A 443 24.35 -6.29 -25.03
CA ALA A 443 23.14 -7.03 -24.61
C ALA A 443 23.24 -8.54 -24.92
N GLN A 444 24.46 -9.07 -25.06
CA GLN A 444 24.66 -10.50 -25.31
C GLN A 444 24.22 -11.37 -24.11
N PRO A 445 23.80 -12.63 -24.34
CA PRO A 445 23.46 -13.54 -23.25
C PRO A 445 24.59 -13.68 -22.22
N GLY A 446 24.23 -13.68 -20.93
CA GLY A 446 25.18 -13.74 -19.83
C GLY A 446 25.92 -12.42 -19.55
N VAL A 447 25.47 -11.32 -20.14
CA VAL A 447 26.01 -9.97 -19.87
C VAL A 447 24.88 -9.01 -19.49
N THR A 448 25.04 -8.34 -18.35
CA THR A 448 24.08 -7.35 -17.87
C THR A 448 24.59 -5.91 -18.03
N MET A 449 23.82 -5.07 -18.72
CA MET A 449 24.04 -3.62 -18.76
C MET A 449 23.68 -2.94 -17.44
N CYS A 450 24.56 -2.03 -17.00
CA CYS A 450 24.44 -1.26 -15.76
C CYS A 450 24.76 0.21 -16.02
N TRP A 451 24.07 1.11 -15.33
CA TRP A 451 24.28 2.55 -15.45
C TRP A 451 24.54 3.17 -14.08
N PRO A 452 25.76 3.11 -13.54
CA PRO A 452 26.02 3.57 -12.17
C PRO A 452 25.75 5.06 -11.93
N ILE A 453 25.74 5.87 -13.00
CA ILE A 453 25.57 7.32 -12.95
C ILE A 453 24.55 7.73 -14.00
N VAL A 454 23.56 8.52 -13.57
CA VAL A 454 22.66 9.29 -14.44
C VAL A 454 22.43 10.66 -13.82
N MET A 455 22.42 11.71 -14.63
CA MET A 455 22.15 13.08 -14.21
C MET A 455 21.27 13.77 -15.24
N PHE A 456 20.35 14.60 -14.76
CA PHE A 456 19.39 15.32 -15.58
C PHE A 456 19.52 16.82 -15.35
N TYR A 457 19.47 17.61 -16.42
CA TYR A 457 19.35 19.06 -16.34
C TYR A 457 18.62 19.60 -17.58
N GLY A 458 17.33 19.90 -17.43
CA GLY A 458 16.48 20.27 -18.57
C GLY A 458 16.48 19.18 -19.64
N GLU A 459 16.97 19.51 -20.84
CA GLU A 459 17.07 18.58 -21.98
C GLU A 459 18.24 17.58 -21.85
N HIS A 460 19.18 17.82 -20.95
CA HIS A 460 20.43 17.07 -20.91
C HIS A 460 20.29 15.86 -20.01
N THR A 461 20.62 14.69 -20.55
CA THR A 461 20.77 13.45 -19.77
C THR A 461 22.19 12.95 -19.94
N TYR A 462 23.01 13.06 -18.89
CA TYR A 462 24.36 12.49 -18.84
C TYR A 462 24.32 11.17 -18.09
N PHE A 463 24.97 10.15 -18.62
CA PHE A 463 25.07 8.87 -17.93
C PHE A 463 26.37 8.15 -18.22
N GLU A 464 26.78 7.32 -17.26
CA GLU A 464 27.88 6.37 -17.43
C GLU A 464 27.34 4.96 -17.35
N TRP A 465 27.82 4.10 -18.23
CA TRP A 465 27.39 2.73 -18.34
C TRP A 465 28.56 1.77 -18.36
N LYS A 466 28.28 0.53 -17.96
CA LYS A 466 29.17 -0.62 -18.11
C LYS A 466 28.34 -1.88 -18.36
N CYS A 467 28.87 -2.81 -19.13
CA CYS A 467 28.32 -4.16 -19.19
C CYS A 467 29.19 -5.10 -18.36
N VAL A 468 28.55 -5.96 -17.57
CA VAL A 468 29.21 -6.92 -16.69
C VAL A 468 28.85 -8.33 -17.09
N ASP A 469 29.84 -9.21 -17.08
CA ASP A 469 29.68 -10.65 -17.28
C ASP A 469 29.01 -11.25 -16.03
N ASP A 470 27.89 -11.96 -16.21
CA ASP A 470 27.06 -12.42 -15.09
C ASP A 470 27.73 -13.54 -14.28
N GLU A 471 28.64 -14.31 -14.88
CA GLU A 471 29.36 -15.39 -14.23
C GLU A 471 30.62 -14.89 -13.50
N THR A 472 31.38 -14.02 -14.16
CA THR A 472 32.72 -13.61 -13.70
C THR A 472 32.77 -12.21 -13.09
N ASN A 473 31.71 -11.41 -13.26
CA ASN A 473 31.62 -10.00 -12.88
C ASN A 473 32.68 -9.09 -13.55
N GLU A 474 33.32 -9.57 -14.63
CA GLU A 474 34.25 -8.79 -15.45
C GLU A 474 33.49 -7.68 -16.20
N THR A 475 34.06 -6.49 -16.28
CA THR A 475 33.51 -5.41 -17.13
C THR A 475 33.99 -5.58 -18.57
N LEU A 476 33.11 -5.91 -19.50
CA LEU A 476 33.48 -6.17 -20.90
C LEU A 476 33.57 -4.89 -21.74
N ALA A 477 32.75 -3.90 -21.41
CA ALA A 477 32.78 -2.58 -22.02
C ALA A 477 32.22 -1.54 -21.05
N LYS A 478 32.58 -0.28 -21.28
CA LYS A 478 32.04 0.86 -20.56
C LYS A 478 32.02 2.10 -21.44
N GLY A 479 31.23 3.08 -21.04
CA GLY A 479 31.19 4.35 -21.72
C GLY A 479 30.50 5.43 -20.91
N ASN A 480 30.51 6.63 -21.48
CA ASN A 480 29.67 7.72 -21.05
C ASN A 480 28.95 8.32 -22.25
N VAL A 481 27.78 8.87 -21.97
CA VAL A 481 26.89 9.41 -22.98
C VAL A 481 26.28 10.71 -22.46
N THR A 482 26.18 11.70 -23.35
CA THR A 482 25.29 12.85 -23.13
C THR A 482 24.24 12.86 -24.22
N TRP A 483 22.98 12.81 -23.81
CA TRP A 483 21.85 13.04 -24.70
C TRP A 483 21.32 14.45 -24.49
N VAL A 484 20.94 15.07 -25.60
CA VAL A 484 20.02 16.20 -25.58
C VAL A 484 18.68 15.70 -26.10
N ARG A 485 17.75 15.54 -25.15
CA ARG A 485 16.43 14.95 -25.33
C ARG A 485 15.37 15.93 -24.87
N ARG A 486 14.46 16.28 -25.78
CA ARG A 486 13.36 17.22 -25.50
C ARG A 486 12.11 16.48 -25.05
N GLY A 487 12.20 15.84 -23.88
CA GLY A 487 11.10 15.15 -23.21
C GLY A 487 10.39 14.11 -24.11
N HIS A 488 9.17 13.72 -23.73
CA HIS A 488 8.43 12.67 -24.43
C HIS A 488 8.09 13.04 -25.88
N ARG A 489 7.83 14.32 -26.15
CA ARG A 489 7.35 14.81 -27.45
C ARG A 489 8.48 15.09 -28.44
N GLY A 490 9.65 15.50 -27.97
CA GLY A 490 10.74 15.91 -28.85
C GLY A 490 11.78 14.83 -29.12
N ALA A 491 11.91 13.83 -28.24
CA ALA A 491 12.88 12.73 -28.37
C ALA A 491 14.35 13.21 -28.40
N CYS A 492 15.29 12.28 -28.63
CA CYS A 492 16.73 12.57 -28.66
C CYS A 492 17.15 13.12 -30.02
N TYR A 493 17.78 14.30 -30.03
CA TYR A 493 18.20 14.99 -31.25
C TYR A 493 19.71 15.28 -31.31
N LEU A 494 20.41 15.11 -30.18
CA LEU A 494 21.87 15.09 -30.14
C LEU A 494 22.33 14.00 -29.18
N LYS A 495 23.23 13.14 -29.65
CA LYS A 495 23.92 12.12 -28.83
C LYS A 495 25.43 12.33 -28.94
N THR A 496 26.11 12.32 -27.80
CA THR A 496 27.58 12.27 -27.75
C THR A 496 27.99 11.07 -26.93
N GLU A 497 28.94 10.28 -27.41
CA GLU A 497 29.37 9.07 -26.70
C GLU A 497 30.87 8.85 -26.77
N GLN A 498 31.42 8.40 -25.64
CA GLN A 498 32.74 7.77 -25.55
C GLN A 498 32.55 6.36 -25.03
N LEU A 499 33.18 5.40 -25.70
CA LEU A 499 33.06 3.97 -25.41
C LEU A 499 34.43 3.28 -25.42
N THR A 500 34.58 2.31 -24.53
CA THR A 500 35.79 1.49 -24.36
C THR A 500 35.37 0.03 -24.27
N PHE A 501 35.90 -0.81 -25.17
CA PHE A 501 35.76 -2.27 -25.11
C PHE A 501 37.02 -2.89 -24.50
N TYR A 502 36.84 -3.89 -23.63
CA TYR A 502 37.93 -4.62 -22.96
C TYR A 502 38.21 -5.99 -23.58
N ARG A 503 37.23 -6.59 -24.27
CA ARG A 503 37.38 -7.87 -24.99
C ARG A 503 37.33 -7.68 -26.51
N ASP A 504 36.15 -7.70 -27.10
CA ASP A 504 35.94 -7.66 -28.56
C ASP A 504 35.22 -6.39 -29.01
N VAL A 505 35.52 -5.91 -30.23
CA VAL A 505 34.94 -4.69 -30.83
C VAL A 505 33.87 -5.01 -31.90
N TYR A 506 33.79 -6.26 -32.35
CA TYR A 506 32.82 -6.73 -33.35
C TYR A 506 32.09 -8.00 -32.86
N ALA A 507 30.75 -7.99 -32.88
CA ALA A 507 29.95 -9.16 -32.51
C ALA A 507 29.98 -10.25 -33.60
N PRO A 508 30.06 -11.54 -33.24
CA PRO A 508 29.78 -12.65 -34.16
C PRO A 508 28.32 -12.62 -34.64
N ASN A 509 28.08 -13.17 -35.85
CA ASN A 509 26.78 -13.14 -36.52
C ASN A 509 25.62 -13.72 -35.68
N GLU A 510 25.91 -14.66 -34.80
CA GLU A 510 24.92 -15.31 -33.91
C GLU A 510 24.32 -14.32 -32.90
N LEU A 511 25.12 -13.40 -32.35
CA LEU A 511 24.64 -12.37 -31.41
C LEU A 511 23.85 -11.27 -32.13
N ILE A 512 24.21 -10.98 -33.37
CA ILE A 512 23.52 -9.99 -34.20
C ILE A 512 22.06 -10.41 -34.47
N GLN A 513 21.77 -11.71 -34.51
CA GLN A 513 20.42 -12.25 -34.72
C GLN A 513 19.50 -12.15 -33.49
N LEU A 514 20.04 -11.87 -32.30
CA LEU A 514 19.27 -11.76 -31.06
C LEU A 514 18.64 -10.37 -30.85
N ILE A 515 19.07 -9.37 -31.64
CA ILE A 515 18.54 -8.01 -31.55
C ILE A 515 17.29 -7.88 -32.42
N THR A 516 16.20 -7.39 -31.82
CA THR A 516 14.97 -7.07 -32.57
C THR A 516 15.21 -5.79 -33.37
N THR A 517 15.20 -5.88 -34.70
CA THR A 517 15.32 -4.72 -35.59
C THR A 517 13.93 -4.18 -35.95
N ALA A 518 13.82 -2.85 -36.09
CA ALA A 518 12.62 -2.19 -36.62
C ALA A 518 12.38 -2.50 -38.11
#